data_AF-A0A2C9UC07-F1
#
_entry.id   AF-A0A2C9UC07-F1
#
_cell.length_a   1.000
_cell.length_b   1.000
_cell.length_c   1.000
_cell.angle_alpha   90.00
_cell.angle_beta   90.00
_cell.angle_gamma   90.00
#
_symmetry.space_group_name_H-M   'P 1'
#
loop_
_entity.id
_entity.type
_entity.pdbx_description
1 polymer ?
#
loop_
_entity_poly.entity_id
_entity_poly.type
_entity_poly.pdbx_seq_one_letter_code
_entity_poly.pdbx_strand_id
1 'polypeptide(L)'
;MSDADLDEFEEKCVRIIQLCIADNIVNNVIDEDSAMDIWEKLEKLYMSKSLFNKLYLKCKLYQLKMVEGGNLVEHLNEFNRILNQLAKVDVKIKKKDKALLFLGSLHDL
;
A
#
# COMPACT_ATOMS: atom_id res chain seq x y z
N MET A 1 -20.34 27.13 -21.43
CA MET A 1 -18.99 26.59 -21.69
C MET A 1 -19.03 26.00 -23.07
N SER A 2 -18.12 26.43 -23.94
CA SER A 2 -17.89 25.81 -25.24
C SER A 2 -17.04 24.55 -25.06
N ASP A 3 -17.05 23.64 -26.03
CA ASP A 3 -16.23 22.42 -25.97
C ASP A 3 -14.73 22.75 -25.84
N ALA A 4 -14.29 23.86 -26.43
CA ALA A 4 -12.92 24.36 -26.28
C ALA A 4 -12.55 24.75 -24.83
N ASP A 5 -13.51 25.26 -24.05
CA ASP A 5 -13.29 25.61 -22.64
C ASP A 5 -13.18 24.34 -21.77
N LEU A 6 -13.79 23.22 -22.20
CA LEU A 6 -13.71 21.93 -21.53
C LEU A 6 -12.36 21.25 -21.83
N ASP A 7 -11.91 21.30 -23.07
CA ASP A 7 -10.63 20.73 -23.49
C ASP A 7 -9.45 21.43 -22.79
N GLU A 8 -9.46 22.77 -22.70
CA GLU A 8 -8.42 23.52 -21.98
C GLU A 8 -8.39 23.18 -20.48
N PHE A 9 -9.56 22.93 -19.89
CA PHE A 9 -9.66 22.52 -18.49
C PHE A 9 -9.09 21.11 -18.25
N GLU A 10 -9.40 20.17 -19.15
CA GLU A 10 -8.90 18.79 -19.09
C GLU A 10 -7.37 18.74 -19.21
N GLU A 11 -6.79 19.47 -20.17
CA GLU A 11 -5.33 19.57 -20.33
C GLU A 11 -4.65 20.10 -19.07
N LYS A 12 -5.28 21.08 -18.42
CA LYS A 12 -4.77 21.65 -17.17
C LYS A 12 -4.81 20.63 -16.04
N CYS A 13 -5.89 19.85 -15.93
CA CYS A 13 -6.02 18.79 -14.94
C CYS A 13 -4.95 17.70 -15.15
N VAL A 14 -4.74 17.24 -16.38
CA VAL A 14 -3.69 16.28 -16.75
C VAL A 14 -2.31 16.77 -16.29
N ARG A 15 -1.95 18.01 -16.63
CA ARG A 15 -0.66 18.60 -16.23
C ARG A 15 -0.49 18.69 -14.73
N ILE A 16 -1.54 19.09 -14.00
CA ILE A 16 -1.48 19.17 -12.53
C ILE A 16 -1.21 17.79 -11.93
N ILE A 17 -1.90 16.75 -12.39
CA ILE A 17 -1.70 15.38 -11.87
C ILE A 17 -0.27 14.91 -12.17
N GLN A 18 0.23 15.12 -13.39
CA GLN A 18 1.60 14.77 -13.79
C GLN A 18 2.66 15.51 -12.96
N LEU A 19 2.45 16.78 -12.63
CA LEU A 19 3.36 17.58 -11.78
C LEU A 19 3.33 17.16 -10.30
N CYS A 20 2.25 16.54 -9.84
CA CYS A 20 2.07 16.14 -8.45
C CYS A 20 2.60 14.73 -8.13
N ILE A 21 3.07 13.98 -9.12
CA ILE A 21 3.60 12.62 -8.95
C ILE A 21 5.10 12.58 -9.28
N ALA A 22 5.83 11.63 -8.69
CA ALA A 22 7.27 11.51 -8.92
C ALA A 22 7.59 11.06 -10.36
N ASP A 23 8.72 11.48 -10.93
CA ASP A 23 9.10 11.23 -12.33
C ASP A 23 9.08 9.74 -12.71
N ASN A 24 9.46 8.86 -11.78
CA ASN A 24 9.42 7.41 -11.98
C ASN A 24 7.98 6.83 -12.06
N ILE A 25 6.98 7.62 -11.67
CA ILE A 25 5.55 7.32 -11.72
C ILE A 25 4.93 7.92 -12.99
N VAL A 26 5.33 9.14 -13.37
CA VAL A 26 4.86 9.83 -14.60
C VAL A 26 5.02 8.95 -15.84
N ASN A 27 6.15 8.27 -15.98
CA ASN A 27 6.40 7.34 -17.10
C ASN A 27 5.36 6.21 -17.23
N ASN A 28 4.62 5.88 -16.17
CA ASN A 28 3.58 4.85 -16.24
C ASN A 28 2.23 5.40 -16.69
N VAL A 29 2.05 6.72 -16.73
CA VAL A 29 0.77 7.40 -17.03
C VAL A 29 0.90 8.43 -18.16
N ILE A 30 2.07 8.52 -18.80
CA ILE A 30 2.37 9.50 -19.85
C ILE A 30 1.59 9.25 -21.15
N ASP A 31 1.14 8.01 -21.36
CA ASP A 31 0.35 7.61 -22.54
C ASP A 31 -1.16 7.83 -22.36
N GLU A 32 -1.60 8.41 -21.24
CA GLU A 32 -3.02 8.65 -20.96
C GLU A 32 -3.40 10.11 -21.25
N ASP A 33 -4.48 10.30 -22.01
CA ASP A 33 -4.89 11.61 -22.54
C ASP A 33 -5.89 12.36 -21.65
N SER A 34 -6.53 11.67 -20.69
CA SER A 34 -7.49 12.26 -19.74
C SER A 34 -7.01 12.19 -18.31
N ALA A 35 -7.38 13.20 -17.51
CA ALA A 35 -7.15 13.21 -16.08
C ALA A 35 -7.84 12.02 -15.38
N MET A 36 -9.00 11.58 -15.89
CA MET A 36 -9.70 10.40 -15.38
C MET A 36 -8.91 9.12 -15.65
N ASP A 37 -8.37 8.95 -16.85
CA ASP A 37 -7.61 7.76 -17.24
C ASP A 37 -6.29 7.67 -16.46
N ILE A 38 -5.58 8.79 -16.29
CA ILE A 38 -4.41 8.90 -15.41
C ILE A 38 -4.79 8.47 -13.99
N TRP A 39 -5.90 8.98 -13.46
CA TRP A 39 -6.36 8.67 -12.11
C TRP A 39 -6.71 7.18 -11.95
N GLU A 40 -7.44 6.59 -12.90
CA GLU A 40 -7.76 5.16 -12.90
C GLU A 40 -6.51 4.28 -13.00
N LYS A 41 -5.52 4.68 -13.81
CA LYS A 41 -4.28 3.92 -13.96
C LYS A 41 -3.42 3.98 -12.72
N LEU A 42 -3.34 5.15 -12.08
CA LEU A 42 -2.73 5.30 -10.76
C LEU A 42 -3.48 4.44 -9.73
N GLU A 43 -4.81 4.50 -9.74
CA GLU A 43 -5.64 3.67 -8.87
C GLU A 43 -5.35 2.19 -9.10
N LYS A 44 -5.34 1.68 -10.34
CA LYS A 44 -5.03 0.26 -10.64
C LYS A 44 -3.60 -0.11 -10.25
N LEU A 45 -2.60 0.70 -10.59
CA LEU A 45 -1.19 0.44 -10.28
C LEU A 45 -0.93 0.42 -8.78
N TYR A 46 -1.52 1.36 -8.04
CA TYR A 46 -1.26 1.52 -6.61
C TYR A 46 -2.28 0.81 -5.71
N MET A 47 -3.53 0.61 -6.14
CA MET A 47 -4.49 -0.29 -5.47
C MET A 47 -4.09 -1.74 -5.67
N SER A 48 -3.66 -2.18 -6.86
CA SER A 48 -3.20 -3.57 -7.03
C SER A 48 -1.92 -3.81 -6.22
N LYS A 49 -0.96 -2.86 -6.23
CA LYS A 49 0.19 -2.90 -5.32
C LYS A 49 -0.25 -2.82 -3.87
N SER A 50 -1.26 -2.03 -3.50
CA SER A 50 -1.81 -2.00 -2.14
C SER A 50 -2.44 -3.33 -1.75
N LEU A 51 -3.21 -3.97 -2.63
CA LEU A 51 -3.83 -5.27 -2.42
C LEU A 51 -2.78 -6.38 -2.31
N PHE A 52 -1.80 -6.37 -3.21
CA PHE A 52 -0.66 -7.28 -3.16
C PHE A 52 0.20 -7.03 -1.92
N ASN A 53 0.45 -5.77 -1.53
CA ASN A 53 1.17 -5.40 -0.32
C ASN A 53 0.39 -5.82 0.93
N LYS A 54 -0.94 -5.63 0.95
CA LYS A 54 -1.83 -6.10 2.02
C LYS A 54 -1.74 -7.61 2.16
N LEU A 55 -1.80 -8.34 1.05
CA LEU A 55 -1.68 -9.80 1.02
C LEU A 55 -0.29 -10.23 1.49
N TYR A 56 0.77 -9.65 0.94
CA TYR A 56 2.16 -9.90 1.31
C TYR A 56 2.41 -9.67 2.80
N LEU A 57 1.98 -8.54 3.34
CA LEU A 57 2.13 -8.22 4.76
C LEU A 57 1.32 -9.18 5.66
N LYS A 58 0.13 -9.60 5.23
CA LYS A 58 -0.64 -10.63 5.94
C LYS A 58 0.09 -11.97 5.92
N CYS A 59 0.58 -12.42 4.77
CA CYS A 59 1.38 -13.65 4.67
C CYS A 59 2.61 -13.59 5.56
N LYS A 60 3.36 -12.46 5.52
CA LYS A 60 4.52 -12.23 6.37
C LYS A 60 4.18 -12.28 7.86
N LEU A 61 3.03 -11.72 8.26
CA LEU A 61 2.56 -11.76 9.65
C LEU A 61 2.22 -13.19 10.09
N TYR A 62 1.51 -13.96 9.25
CA TYR A 62 1.09 -15.33 9.59
C TYR A 62 2.26 -16.32 9.58
N GLN A 63 3.28 -16.06 8.76
CA GLN A 63 4.50 -16.86 8.67
C GLN A 63 5.58 -16.40 9.65
N LEU A 64 5.36 -15.31 10.40
CA LEU A 64 6.33 -14.83 11.37
C LEU A 64 6.45 -15.86 12.49
N LYS A 65 7.67 -16.36 12.69
CA LYS A 65 8.03 -17.31 13.74
C LYS A 65 9.25 -16.82 14.48
N MET A 66 9.21 -16.94 15.80
CA MET A 66 10.34 -16.61 16.65
C MET A 66 11.37 -17.72 16.49
N VAL A 67 12.60 -17.34 16.14
CA VAL A 67 13.70 -18.30 16.01
C VAL A 67 14.02 -18.90 17.39
N GLU A 68 14.25 -20.21 17.45
CA GLU A 68 14.69 -20.89 18.66
C GLU A 68 15.98 -20.26 19.23
N GLY A 69 15.95 -19.89 20.52
CA GLY A 69 17.03 -19.12 21.16
C GLY A 69 17.13 -17.65 20.75
N GLY A 70 16.19 -17.15 19.94
CA GLY A 70 16.13 -15.76 19.50
C GLY A 70 15.69 -14.77 20.58
N ASN A 71 15.85 -13.47 20.31
CA ASN A 71 15.47 -12.42 21.24
C ASN A 71 13.98 -12.04 21.09
N LEU A 72 13.22 -12.21 22.18
CA LEU A 72 11.80 -11.87 22.23
C LEU A 72 11.51 -10.39 21.89
N VAL A 73 12.39 -9.47 22.31
CA VAL A 73 12.24 -8.03 22.06
C VAL A 73 12.41 -7.72 20.57
N GLU A 74 13.38 -8.33 19.92
CA GLU A 74 13.60 -8.18 18.47
C GLU A 74 12.43 -8.75 17.68
N HIS A 75 11.93 -9.92 18.08
CA HIS A 75 10.73 -10.52 17.49
C HIS A 75 9.50 -9.63 17.65
N LEU A 76 9.27 -9.09 18.85
CA LEU A 76 8.19 -8.15 19.12
C LEU A 76 8.31 -6.88 18.27
N ASN A 77 9.53 -6.36 18.08
CA ASN A 77 9.78 -5.20 17.23
C ASN A 77 9.42 -5.47 15.76
N GLU A 78 9.82 -6.62 15.21
CA GLU A 78 9.46 -7.00 13.84
C GLU A 78 7.96 -7.25 13.69
N PHE A 79 7.32 -7.90 14.66
CA PHE A 79 5.87 -8.08 14.70
C PHE A 79 5.14 -6.73 14.69
N ASN A 80 5.55 -5.79 15.54
CA ASN A 80 4.98 -4.45 15.59
C ASN A 80 5.23 -3.66 14.30
N ARG A 81 6.39 -3.83 13.67
CA ARG A 81 6.69 -3.21 12.38
C ARG A 81 5.71 -3.67 11.30
N ILE A 82 5.44 -4.98 11.21
CA ILE A 82 4.47 -5.52 10.25
C ILE A 82 3.06 -4.99 10.53
N LEU A 83 2.64 -4.94 11.80
CA LEU A 83 1.36 -4.35 12.18
C LEU A 83 1.23 -2.87 11.80
N ASN A 84 2.30 -2.09 11.97
CA ASN A 84 2.33 -0.69 11.58
C ASN A 84 2.26 -0.52 10.06
N GLN A 85 2.93 -1.39 9.28
CA GLN A 85 2.82 -1.40 7.82
C GLN A 85 1.40 -1.76 7.37
N LEU A 86 0.75 -2.73 8.03
CA LEU A 86 -0.65 -3.09 7.77
C LEU A 86 -1.61 -1.92 8.07
N ALA A 87 -1.37 -1.19 9.17
CA ALA A 87 -2.18 -0.02 9.51
C ALA A 87 -2.06 1.10 8.47
N LYS A 88 -0.87 1.30 7.86
CA LYS A 88 -0.65 2.27 6.77
C LYS A 88 -1.36 1.94 5.47
N VAL A 89 -1.73 0.67 5.27
CA VAL A 89 -2.55 0.23 4.13
C VAL A 89 -4.00 -0.05 4.55
N ASP A 90 -4.49 0.62 5.61
CA ASP A 90 -5.86 0.52 6.11
C ASP A 90 -6.31 -0.89 6.57
N VAL A 91 -5.38 -1.78 6.89
CA VAL A 91 -5.68 -3.08 7.50
C VAL A 91 -5.57 -2.97 9.02
N LYS A 92 -6.72 -2.89 9.69
CA LYS A 92 -6.81 -2.84 11.16
C LYS A 92 -7.05 -4.23 11.74
N ILE A 93 -6.09 -4.72 12.52
CA ILE A 93 -6.20 -5.97 13.29
C ILE A 93 -6.68 -5.63 14.71
N LYS A 94 -7.68 -6.35 15.23
CA LYS A 94 -8.21 -6.11 16.57
C LYS A 94 -7.16 -6.46 17.63
N LYS A 95 -7.21 -5.79 18.79
CA LYS A 95 -6.26 -6.02 19.88
C LYS A 95 -6.17 -7.49 20.31
N LYS A 96 -7.32 -8.17 20.39
CA LYS A 96 -7.40 -9.61 20.70
C LYS A 96 -6.66 -10.46 19.66
N ASP A 97 -6.89 -10.18 18.37
CA ASP A 97 -6.28 -10.93 17.28
C ASP A 97 -4.77 -10.69 17.22
N LYS A 98 -4.31 -9.46 17.50
CA LYS A 98 -2.87 -9.16 17.63
C LYS A 98 -2.21 -10.02 18.71
N ALA A 99 -2.86 -10.17 19.87
CA ALA A 99 -2.34 -11.00 20.96
C ALA A 99 -2.28 -12.48 20.56
N LEU A 100 -3.33 -13.01 19.92
CA LEU A 100 -3.35 -14.39 19.44
C LEU A 100 -2.28 -14.66 18.38
N LEU A 101 -2.11 -13.75 17.42
CA LEU A 101 -1.09 -13.85 16.38
C LEU A 101 0.32 -13.78 16.95
N PHE A 102 0.54 -12.89 17.93
CA PHE A 102 1.82 -12.81 18.62
C PHE A 102 2.12 -14.12 19.34
N LEU A 103 1.20 -14.62 20.18
CA LEU A 103 1.38 -15.90 20.88
C LEU A 103 1.62 -17.07 19.93
N GLY A 104 0.90 -17.13 18.81
CA GLY A 104 1.08 -18.16 17.77
C GLY A 104 2.40 -18.05 17.01
N SER A 105 3.05 -16.88 17.01
CA SER A 105 4.39 -16.68 16.44
C SER A 105 5.51 -17.07 17.40
N LEU A 106 5.25 -17.15 18.71
CA LEU A 106 6.23 -17.54 19.73
C LEU A 106 6.37 -19.06 19.88
N HIS A 107 5.30 -19.79 19.62
CA HIS A 107 5.31 -21.25 19.67
C HIS A 107 5.81 -21.80 18.33
N ASP A 108 7.06 -22.24 18.34
CA ASP A 108 7.47 -23.40 17.56
C ASP A 108 6.87 -24.63 18.27
N LEU A 109 5.93 -25.29 17.60
CA LEU A 109 5.61 -26.69 17.87
C LEU A 109 6.38 -27.52 16.86
#